data_AF-A0A6J4U2C6-F1
#
_entry.id   AF-A0A6J4U2C6-F1
#
_cell.length_a   1.000
_cell.length_b   1.000
_cell.length_c   1.000
_cell.angle_alpha   90.00
_cell.angle_beta   90.00
_cell.angle_gamma   90.00
#
_symmetry.space_group_name_H-M   'P 1'
#
loop_
_entity.id
_entity.type
_entity.pdbx_description
1 polymer ?
#
loop_
_entity_poly.entity_id
_entity_poly.type
_entity_poly.pdbx_seq_one_letter_code
_entity_poly.pdbx_strand_id
1 'polypeptide(L)' 'RDGVPYPATLVICGDTDVRCPAWHGRVFVARVQAATASDAPVLYRLRPDSGHLTSIRRETHEWLGFLMEHLGLEP' A
#
# COMPACT_ATOMS: atom_id res chain seq x y z
N ARG A 1 15.48 -3.31 6.61
CA ARG A 1 16.45 -3.19 7.72
C ARG A 1 15.63 -3.08 8.99
N ASP A 2 15.98 -3.80 10.05
CA ASP A 2 15.19 -3.76 11.29
C ASP A 2 15.48 -2.50 12.10
N GLY A 3 14.48 -2.08 12.89
CA GLY A 3 14.57 -0.90 13.74
C GLY A 3 14.50 0.44 12.98
N VAL A 4 14.22 0.42 11.67
CA VAL A 4 14.11 1.65 10.88
C VAL A 4 12.70 2.23 11.07
N PRO A 5 12.55 3.53 11.40
CA PRO A 5 11.23 4.16 11.48
C PRO A 5 10.71 4.41 10.06
N TYR A 6 10.11 3.40 9.44
CA TYR A 6 9.53 3.52 8.11
C TYR A 6 8.29 4.43 8.15
N PRO A 7 8.04 5.23 7.10
CA PRO A 7 6.88 6.11 7.05
C PRO A 7 5.58 5.32 6.85
N ALA A 8 4.45 6.00 7.05
CA ALA A 8 3.15 5.49 6.65
C ALA A 8 3.22 5.03 5.18
N THR A 9 2.89 3.76 4.91
CA THR A 9 3.04 3.14 3.60
C THR A 9 1.77 2.40 3.20
N LEU A 10 1.22 2.73 2.03
CA LEU A 10 0.10 2.01 1.40
C LEU A 10 0.60 1.29 0.15
N VAL A 11 0.53 -0.04 0.14
CA VAL A 11 0.93 -0.88 -1.01
C VAL A 11 -0.31 -1.41 -1.70
N ILE A 12 -0.47 -1.08 -2.98
CA ILE A 12 -1.65 -1.46 -3.79
C ILE A 12 -1.21 -2.49 -4.84
N CYS A 13 -1.88 -3.64 -4.89
CA CYS A 13 -1.67 -4.67 -5.90
C CYS A 13 -2.99 -5.10 -6.53
N GLY A 14 -2.95 -5.52 -7.79
CA GLY A 14 -4.05 -6.20 -8.45
C GLY A 14 -4.00 -7.71 -8.22
N ASP A 15 -5.13 -8.35 -7.95
CA ASP A 15 -5.22 -9.80 -7.71
C ASP A 15 -4.92 -10.66 -8.94
N THR A 16 -5.17 -10.13 -10.13
CA THR A 16 -5.02 -10.78 -11.44
C THR A 16 -3.85 -10.20 -12.25
N ASP A 17 -2.96 -9.43 -11.60
CA ASP A 17 -1.75 -8.91 -12.24
C ASP A 17 -0.71 -10.01 -12.47
N VAL A 18 -0.68 -10.53 -13.70
CA VAL A 18 0.30 -11.54 -14.14
C VAL A 18 1.70 -10.98 -14.40
N ARG A 19 1.84 -9.66 -14.58
CA ARG A 19 3.14 -9.01 -14.85
C ARG A 19 3.90 -8.76 -13.56
N CYS A 20 3.19 -8.32 -12.53
CA CYS A 20 3.70 -8.12 -11.19
C CYS A 20 2.78 -8.80 -10.16
N PRO A 21 2.99 -10.09 -9.90
CA PRO A 21 2.11 -10.85 -9.01
C PRO A 21 1.98 -10.24 -7.61
N ALA A 22 0.76 -10.20 -7.11
CA ALA A 22 0.37 -9.60 -5.83
C ALA A 22 1.16 -10.10 -4.61
N TRP A 23 1.76 -11.30 -4.67
CA TRP A 23 2.55 -11.85 -3.56
C TRP A 23 3.78 -11.00 -3.23
N HIS A 24 4.36 -10.27 -4.20
CA HIS A 24 5.48 -9.35 -3.94
C HIS A 24 5.09 -8.28 -2.91
N GLY A 25 3.89 -7.70 -3.08
CA GLY A 25 3.36 -6.72 -2.13
C GLY A 25 3.09 -7.33 -0.75
N ARG A 26 2.56 -8.56 -0.70
CA ARG A 26 2.29 -9.25 0.59
C ARG A 26 3.56 -9.47 1.40
N VAL A 27 4.61 -10.02 0.77
CA VAL A 27 5.88 -10.30 1.48
C VAL A 27 6.60 -9.01 1.85
N PHE A 28 6.53 -7.98 1.00
CA PHE A 28 7.09 -6.67 1.30
C PHE A 28 6.41 -6.02 2.51
N VAL A 29 5.08 -5.94 2.51
CA VAL A 29 4.33 -5.36 3.63
C VAL A 29 4.59 -6.12 4.92
N ALA A 30 4.53 -7.45 4.90
CA ALA A 30 4.84 -8.27 6.09
C ALA A 30 6.26 -8.01 6.61
N ARG A 31 7.24 -7.89 5.71
CA ARG A 31 8.62 -7.61 6.09
C ARG A 31 8.78 -6.23 6.71
N VAL A 32 8.13 -5.20 6.15
CA VAL A 32 8.21 -3.81 6.65
C VAL A 32 7.47 -3.67 7.97
N GLN A 33 6.29 -4.28 8.12
CA GLN A 33 5.55 -4.34 9.39
C GLN A 33 6.40 -4.95 10.51
N ALA A 34 7.14 -6.03 10.23
CA ALA A 34 8.05 -6.64 11.20
C ALA A 34 9.33 -5.82 11.46
N ALA A 35 9.74 -4.97 10.52
CA ALA A 35 11.00 -4.21 10.59
C ALA A 35 10.86 -2.85 11.27
N THR A 36 9.67 -2.25 11.17
CA THR A 36 9.49 -0.83 11.46
C THR A 36 9.57 -0.54 12.96
N ALA A 37 10.25 0.56 13.31
CA ALA A 37 10.27 1.11 14.66
C ALA A 37 9.32 2.31 14.83
N SER A 38 8.58 2.67 13.78
CA SER A 38 7.57 3.73 13.82
C SER A 38 6.18 3.14 14.09
N ASP A 39 5.33 3.92 14.75
CA ASP A 39 3.90 3.62 14.92
C ASP A 39 3.07 3.94 13.65
N ALA A 40 3.71 4.43 12.59
CA ALA A 40 3.03 4.73 11.33
C ALA A 40 2.53 3.46 10.61
N PRO A 41 1.34 3.50 9.99
CA PRO A 41 0.72 2.29 9.45
C PRO A 41 1.41 1.82 8.16
N VAL A 42 1.52 0.51 8.01
CA VAL A 42 1.98 -0.17 6.79
C VAL A 42 0.85 -1.08 6.32
N LEU A 43 0.16 -0.69 5.26
CA LEU A 43 -1.09 -1.31 4.80
C LEU A 43 -0.93 -1.97 3.43
N TYR A 44 -1.69 -3.05 3.23
CA TYR A 44 -1.77 -3.75 1.96
C TYR A 44 -3.21 -3.71 1.41
N ARG A 45 -3.37 -3.16 0.21
CA ARG A 45 -4.65 -3.12 -0.51
C ARG A 45 -4.57 -4.03 -1.73
N LEU A 46 -5.36 -5.10 -1.70
CA LEU A 46 -5.56 -5.99 -2.85
C LEU A 46 -6.80 -5.57 -3.61
N ARG A 47 -6.66 -5.21 -4.88
CA ARG A 47 -7.78 -4.88 -5.78
C ARG A 47 -8.32 -6.13 -6.43
N PRO A 48 -9.61 -6.47 -6.21
CA PRO A 48 -10.23 -7.62 -6.85
C PRO A 48 -10.40 -7.37 -8.36
N ASP A 49 -10.36 -8.45 -9.14
CA ASP A 49 -10.53 -8.48 -10.59
C ASP A 49 -9.68 -7.43 -11.34
N SER A 50 -8.50 -7.13 -10.80
CA SER A 50 -7.64 -6.05 -11.27
C SER A 50 -6.27 -6.56 -11.68
N GLY A 51 -5.90 -6.33 -12.94
CA GLY A 51 -4.57 -6.58 -13.47
C GLY A 51 -3.70 -5.32 -13.51
N HIS A 52 -2.55 -5.42 -14.18
CA HIS A 52 -1.53 -4.37 -14.21
C HIS A 52 -2.03 -2.99 -14.70
N LEU A 53 -2.88 -2.99 -15.72
CA LEU A 53 -3.39 -1.78 -16.38
C LEU A 53 -4.89 -1.56 -16.16
N THR A 54 -5.51 -2.32 -15.25
CA THR A 54 -6.95 -2.15 -14.95
C THR A 54 -7.17 -0.77 -14.36
N SER A 55 -8.00 0.03 -15.07
CA SER A 55 -8.15 1.46 -14.83
C SER A 55 -8.49 1.78 -13.37
N ILE A 56 -7.78 2.75 -12.80
CA ILE A 56 -7.88 3.18 -11.40
C ILE A 56 -9.04 4.16 -11.14
N ARG A 57 -9.89 4.43 -12.15
CA ARG A 57 -10.82 5.57 -12.16
C ARG A 57 -11.86 5.59 -11.04
N ARG A 58 -12.08 4.47 -10.34
CA ARG A 58 -13.12 4.32 -9.31
C ARG A 58 -12.58 4.23 -7.88
N GLU A 59 -11.26 4.17 -7.69
CA GLU A 59 -10.65 3.82 -6.38
C GLU A 59 -9.65 4.89 -5.90
N THR A 60 -9.84 6.15 -6.31
CA THR A 60 -8.92 7.23 -5.98
C THR A 60 -9.04 7.68 -4.51
N HIS A 61 -10.22 7.52 -3.90
CA HIS A 61 -10.51 8.08 -2.58
C HIS A 61 -9.68 7.45 -1.46
N GLU A 62 -9.40 6.13 -1.51
CA GLU A 62 -8.65 5.44 -0.46
C GLU A 62 -7.21 5.97 -0.34
N TRP A 63 -6.50 6.07 -1.47
CA TRP A 63 -5.12 6.54 -1.44
C TRP A 63 -5.01 8.04 -1.22
N LEU A 64 -5.97 8.84 -1.69
CA LEU A 64 -6.03 10.27 -1.38
C LEU A 64 -6.28 10.50 0.12
N GLY A 65 -7.25 9.81 0.72
CA GLY A 65 -7.53 9.90 2.15
C GLY A 65 -6.32 9.48 2.99
N PHE A 66 -5.64 8.39 2.60
CA PHE A 66 -4.39 7.96 3.24
C PHE A 66 -3.30 9.04 3.20
N LEU A 67 -3.11 9.69 2.05
CA LEU A 67 -2.15 10.78 1.93
C LEU A 67 -2.55 12.00 2.75
N MET A 68 -3.82 12.39 2.70
CA MET A 68 -4.30 13.55 3.45
C MET A 68 -4.06 13.38 4.95
N GLU A 69 -4.44 12.23 5.50
CA GLU A 69 -4.23 11.88 6.90
C GLU A 69 -2.75 11.92 7.29
N HIS A 70 -1.87 11.26 6.53
CA HIS A 70 -0.47 11.08 6.92
C HIS A 70 0.47 12.19 6.48
N LEU A 71 -0.01 13.14 5.68
CA LEU A 71 0.70 14.36 5.30
C LEU A 71 0.12 15.62 5.97
N GLY A 72 -0.95 15.50 6.76
CA GLY A 72 -1.61 16.62 7.42
C GLY A 72 -2.26 17.59 6.44
N LEU A 73 -2.87 17.07 5.37
CA LEU A 73 -3.58 17.89 4.39
C LEU A 73 -5.03 18.06 4.85
N GLU A 74 -5.43 19.31 5.05
CA GLU A 74 -6.81 19.69 5.32
C GLU A 74 -7.60 19.89 4.01
N PRO A 75 -8.94 19.72 4.02
CA PRO A 75 -9.79 19.90 2.84
C PRO A 75 -9.77 21.31 2.22
#